data_AF-A0A5K0V1D0-F1
#
_entry.id   AF-A0A5K0V1D0-F1
#
_cell.length_a   1.000
_cell.length_b   1.000
_cell.length_c   1.000
_cell.angle_alpha   90.00
_cell.angle_beta   90.00
_cell.angle_gamma   90.00
#
_symmetry.space_group_name_H-M   'P 1'
#
loop_
_entity.id
_entity.type
_entity.pdbx_description
1 polymer ?
#
loop_
_entity_poly.entity_id
_entity_poly.type
_entity_poly.pdbx_seq_one_letter_code
_entity_poly.pdbx_strand_id
1 'polypeptide(L)' 'SKDKHFLSWAERYKVAVGVARALVYLHNANSPPVVHRDVKSSNILLSDSFEAQ' A
#
# COMPACT_ATOMS: atom_id res chain seq x y z
N SER A 1 0.46 28.52 0.79
CA SER A 1 1.42 27.44 0.49
C SER A 1 0.79 26.15 0.97
N LYS A 2 0.59 25.13 0.14
CA LYS A 2 0.07 23.86 0.65
C LYS A 2 1.20 23.21 1.45
N ASP A 3 1.13 23.26 2.77
CA ASP A 3 2.13 22.64 3.63
C ASP A 3 2.23 21.16 3.28
N LYS A 4 3.43 20.74 2.90
CA LYS A 4 3.72 19.39 2.46
C LYS A 4 3.73 18.50 3.71
N HIS A 5 2.58 17.93 4.05
CA HIS A 5 2.45 17.03 5.19
C HIS A 5 3.25 15.76 4.90
N PHE A 6 4.45 15.67 5.48
CA PHE A 6 5.28 14.47 5.36
C PHE A 6 4.78 13.42 6.35
N LEU A 7 4.62 12.19 5.87
CA LEU A 7 4.35 11.05 6.75
C LEU A 7 5.48 10.88 7.75
N SER A 8 5.10 10.77 9.02
CA SER A 8 5.96 10.29 10.11
C SER A 8 6.47 8.89 9.81
N TRP A 9 7.52 8.46 10.51
CA TRP A 9 8.05 7.11 10.37
C TRP A 9 7.01 6.03 10.66
N ALA A 10 6.19 6.24 11.69
CA ALA A 10 5.13 5.32 12.07
C ALA A 10 4.08 5.14 10.95
N GLU A 11 3.68 6.23 10.28
CA GLU A 11 2.75 6.16 9.14
C GLU A 11 3.38 5.44 7.95
N ARG A 12 4.65 5.74 7.61
CA ARG A 12 5.36 5.04 6.54
C ARG A 12 5.44 3.53 6.79
N TYR A 13 5.71 3.15 8.03
CA TYR A 13 5.75 1.74 8.44
C TYR A 13 4.38 1.07 8.25
N LYS A 14 3.30 1.72 8.68
CA LYS A 14 1.92 1.21 8.45
C LYS A 14 1.63 1.00 6.97
N VAL A 15 1.99 1.95 6.12
CA VAL A 15 1.84 1.84 4.66
C VAL A 15 2.62 0.65 4.11
N ALA A 16 3.89 0.49 4.49
CA ALA A 16 4.73 -0.63 4.03
C ALA A 16 4.14 -1.99 4.41
N VAL A 17 3.66 -2.14 5.65
CA VAL A 17 2.98 -3.36 6.12
C VAL A 17 1.68 -3.61 5.34
N GLY A 18 0.88 -2.57 5.09
CA GLY A 18 -0.34 -2.68 4.29
C GLY A 18 -0.08 -3.16 2.86
N VAL A 19 0.91 -2.59 2.18
CA VAL A 19 1.33 -3.01 0.83
C VAL A 19 1.80 -4.46 0.82
N ALA A 20 2.60 -4.87 1.81
CA ALA A 20 3.05 -6.26 1.91
C ALA A 20 1.87 -7.23 2.08
N ARG A 21 0.87 -6.90 2.91
CA ARG A 21 -0.35 -7.69 3.08
C ARG A 21 -1.16 -7.80 1.79
N ALA A 22 -1.32 -6.69 1.07
CA ALA A 22 -2.03 -6.68 -0.22
C ALA A 22 -1.33 -7.57 -1.26
N LEU A 23 0.00 -7.54 -1.35
CA LEU A 23 0.76 -8.40 -2.25
C LEU A 23 0.63 -9.89 -1.89
N VAL A 24 0.68 -10.22 -0.59
CA VAL A 24 0.44 -11.59 -0.11
C VAL A 24 -0.96 -12.06 -0.50
N TYR A 25 -1.97 -11.21 -0.34
CA TYR A 25 -3.33 -11.52 -0.75
C TYR A 25 -3.42 -11.79 -2.25
N LEU A 26 -2.90 -10.89 -3.10
CA LEU A 26 -2.94 -11.06 -4.55
C LEU A 26 -2.29 -12.37 -5.04
N HIS A 27 -1.17 -12.75 -4.41
CA HIS A 27 -0.45 -13.96 -4.80
C HIS A 27 -1.09 -15.26 -4.30
N ASN A 28 -1.81 -15.23 -3.17
CA ASN A 28 -2.30 -16.45 -2.51
C ASN A 28 -3.83 -16.63 -2.58
N ALA A 29 -4.60 -15.58 -2.90
CA ALA A 29 -6.06 -15.63 -2.89
C ALA A 29 -6.67 -16.22 -4.16
N ASN A 30 -5.89 -16.37 -5.25
CA ASN A 30 -6.39 -16.84 -6.54
C ASN A 30 -5.47 -17.89 -7.17
N SER A 31 -6.05 -18.77 -7.99
CA SER A 31 -5.32 -19.69 -8.86
C SER A 31 -5.79 -19.52 -10.31
N PRO A 32 -4.97 -18.94 -11.20
CA PRO A 32 -3.57 -18.54 -10.99
C PRO A 32 -3.42 -17.27 -10.12
N PRO A 33 -2.25 -17.07 -9.48
CA PRO A 33 -1.93 -15.86 -8.72
C PRO A 33 -2.10 -14.58 -9.55
N VAL A 34 -2.59 -13.51 -8.92
CA VAL A 34 -2.65 -12.19 -9.55
C VAL A 34 -1.32 -11.47 -9.36
N VAL A 35 -0.65 -11.11 -10.46
CA VAL A 35 0.63 -10.38 -10.44
C VAL A 35 0.39 -8.91 -10.74
N HIS A 36 0.63 -8.01 -9.78
CA HIS A 36 0.37 -6.56 -9.94
C HIS A 36 1.26 -5.89 -11.01
N ARG A 37 2.52 -6.33 -11.16
CA ARG A 37 3.55 -5.87 -12.13
C ARG A 37 4.01 -4.40 -12.03
N ASP A 38 3.20 -3.48 -11.52
CA ASP A 38 3.53 -2.05 -11.45
C ASP A 38 3.46 -1.51 -10.01
N VAL A 39 4.21 -2.13 -9.10
CA VAL A 39 4.30 -1.71 -7.70
C VAL A 39 5.24 -0.51 -7.61
N LYS A 40 4.66 0.68 -7.42
CA LYS A 40 5.39 1.94 -7.21
C LYS A 40 4.58 2.90 -6.36
N SER A 41 5.25 3.88 -5.74
CA SER A 41 4.60 4.82 -4.81
C SER A 41 3.44 5.60 -5.42
N SER A 42 3.48 5.94 -6.71
CA SER A 42 2.38 6.65 -7.39
C SER A 42 1.11 5.81 -7.56
N ASN A 43 1.20 4.48 -7.41
CA ASN A 43 0.08 3.54 -7.56
C ASN A 43 -0.42 3.02 -6.21
N ILE A 44 0.19 3.43 -5.10
CA ILE A 44 -0.27 3.09 -3.75
C ILE A 44 -1.20 4.22 -3.31
N LEU A 45 -2.50 3.98 -3.38
CA LEU A 45 -3.51 4.91 -2.90
C LEU A 45 -3.62 4.79 -1.37
N LEU A 46 -3.39 5.90 -0.68
CA LEU A 46 -3.56 5.99 0.77
C LEU A 46 -4.99 6.47 1.04
N SER A 47 -5.75 5.70 1.80
CA SER A 47 -7.02 6.15 2.37
C SER A 47 -6.74 7.08 3.57
N ASP A 48 -7.72 7.93 3.92
CA ASP A 48 -7.62 8.85 5.07
C ASP A 48 -7.39 8.11 6.41
N SER A 49 -7.65 6.79 6.44
CA SER A 49 -7.40 5.91 7.59
C SER A 49 -6.06 5.17 7.54
N PHE A 50 -5.31 5.24 6.43
CA PHE A 50 -4.15 4.38 6.16
C PHE A 50 -4.45 2.87 6.30
N GLU A 51 -5.71 2.48 6.12
CA GLU A 51 -6.16 1.07 6.14
C GLU A 51 -6.53 0.60 4.73
N ALA A 52 -6.27 -0.68 4.45
CA ALA A 52 -6.67 -1.33 3.21
C ALA A 52 -8.14 -1.76 3.31
N GLN A 53 -8.96 -1.36 2.34
CA GLN A 53 -10.30 -1.94 2.11
C GLN A 53 -10.21 -3.20 1.26
#